data_AF-A0A0C9X362-F1
#
_entry.id   AF-A0A0C9X362-F1
#
_cell.length_a   1.000
_cell.length_b   1.000
_cell.length_c   1.000
_cell.angle_alpha   90.00
_cell.angle_beta   90.00
_cell.angle_gamma   90.00
#
_symmetry.space_group_name_H-M   'P 1'
#
loop_
_entity.id
_entity.type
_entity.pdbx_description
1 polymer ?
#
loop_
_entity_poly.entity_id
_entity_poly.type
_entity_poly.pdbx_seq_one_letter_code
_entity_poly.pdbx_strand_id
1 'polypeptide(L)'
;MLLPNTEFQEAERQRRRAQNVRKLTPRFRVLIIGRANAGKTTILQRVCNTTDRPKIFNREGHEIDLSELNPTAQRGQHDIENEMIFESNTAFVFHDSRGFEAGRTFELDKIKDFVQKRSTNKNIRDHLHVIWYCIPINDEARPITRAELNFFNECGTGRVPVIILFTKADMLDAQTMEHLVLLE
;
A
#
# COMPACT_ATOMS: atom_id res chain seq x y z
N MET A 1 -44.08 -9.63 12.87
CA MET A 1 -42.83 -9.94 12.16
C MET A 1 -42.11 -8.61 11.94
N LEU A 2 -41.15 -8.25 12.78
CA LEU A 2 -40.44 -6.96 12.70
C LEU A 2 -38.96 -7.17 13.07
N LEU A 3 -38.10 -7.38 12.08
CA LEU A 3 -36.66 -7.15 12.21
C LEU A 3 -36.07 -6.56 10.90
N PRO A 4 -36.23 -5.25 10.63
CA PRO A 4 -35.37 -4.50 9.71
C PRO A 4 -34.46 -3.49 10.45
N ASN A 5 -34.62 -3.33 11.77
CA ASN A 5 -34.02 -2.22 12.52
C ASN A 5 -32.52 -2.41 12.86
N THR A 6 -32.04 -3.65 12.93
CA THR A 6 -30.67 -3.95 13.37
C THR A 6 -29.62 -3.60 12.33
N GLU A 7 -29.82 -3.98 11.05
CA GLU A 7 -28.88 -3.66 9.96
C GLU A 7 -28.77 -2.15 9.72
N PHE A 8 -29.90 -1.44 9.79
CA PHE A 8 -29.91 0.02 9.65
C PHE A 8 -29.15 0.72 10.78
N GLN A 9 -29.33 0.25 12.03
CA GLN A 9 -28.61 0.77 13.19
C GLN A 9 -27.11 0.47 13.14
N GLU A 10 -26.71 -0.69 12.63
CA GLU A 10 -25.30 -1.03 12.42
C GLU A 10 -24.64 -0.18 11.34
N ALA A 11 -25.30 0.00 10.19
CA ALA A 11 -24.81 0.86 9.12
C ALA A 11 -24.63 2.30 9.60
N GLU A 12 -25.57 2.84 10.38
CA GLU A 12 -25.46 4.18 10.95
C GLU A 12 -24.33 4.28 11.97
N ARG A 13 -24.17 3.27 12.84
CA ARG A 13 -23.05 3.19 13.79
C ARG A 13 -21.70 3.15 13.07
N GLN A 14 -21.57 2.38 11.99
CA GLN A 14 -20.35 2.32 11.18
C GLN A 14 -20.07 3.66 10.49
N ARG A 15 -21.09 4.32 9.93
CA ARG A 15 -20.95 5.67 9.34
C ARG A 15 -20.45 6.69 10.37
N ARG A 16 -21.05 6.72 11.56
CA ARG A 16 -20.62 7.63 12.65
C ARG A 16 -19.18 7.34 13.09
N ARG A 17 -18.81 6.06 13.22
CA ARG A 17 -17.41 5.67 13.52
C ARG A 17 -16.44 6.14 12.44
N ALA A 18 -16.76 5.90 11.17
CA ALA A 18 -15.93 6.33 10.05
C ALA A 18 -15.78 7.86 10.00
N GLN A 19 -16.85 8.61 10.26
CA GLN A 19 -16.80 10.08 10.35
C GLN A 19 -15.90 10.55 11.49
N ASN A 20 -15.99 9.93 12.68
CA ASN A 20 -15.15 10.29 13.82
C ASN A 20 -13.67 9.98 13.56
N VAL A 21 -13.37 8.83 12.95
CA VAL A 21 -11.99 8.47 12.56
C VAL A 21 -11.44 9.46 11.54
N ARG A 22 -12.21 9.82 10.50
CA ARG A 22 -11.79 10.81 9.49
C ARG A 22 -11.49 12.20 10.08
N LYS A 23 -12.16 12.58 11.18
CA LYS A 23 -11.84 13.83 11.91
C LYS A 23 -10.49 13.75 12.63
N LEU A 24 -10.10 12.56 13.10
CA LEU A 24 -8.84 12.33 13.80
C LEU A 24 -7.67 12.12 12.83
N THR A 25 -7.93 11.49 11.69
CA THR A 25 -6.95 11.18 10.63
C THR A 25 -7.37 11.85 9.32
N PRO A 26 -6.96 13.12 9.08
CA PRO A 26 -7.39 13.86 7.89
C PRO A 26 -6.79 13.31 6.59
N ARG A 27 -5.70 12.53 6.68
CA ARG A 27 -5.09 11.83 5.55
C ARG A 27 -5.09 10.33 5.78
N PHE A 28 -5.43 9.59 4.73
CA PHE A 28 -5.38 8.14 4.68
C PHE A 28 -4.01 7.69 4.20
N ARG A 29 -3.29 6.96 5.04
CA ARG A 29 -1.89 6.57 4.82
C ARG A 29 -1.79 5.11 4.41
N VAL A 30 -1.16 4.88 3.26
CA VAL A 30 -1.03 3.56 2.63
C VAL A 30 0.44 3.23 2.47
N LEU A 31 0.85 2.04 2.90
CA LEU A 31 2.14 1.47 2.49
C LEU A 31 1.89 0.55 1.30
N ILE A 32 2.51 0.82 0.15
CA ILE A 32 2.48 -0.07 -0.99
C ILE A 32 3.77 -0.89 -1.05
N ILE A 33 3.62 -2.21 -1.12
CA ILE A 33 4.70 -3.19 -1.14
C ILE A 33 4.60 -4.01 -2.43
N GLY A 34 5.74 -4.43 -2.96
CA GLY A 34 5.80 -5.41 -4.04
C GLY A 34 7.13 -5.36 -4.77
N ARG A 35 7.38 -6.40 -5.57
CA ARG A 35 8.60 -6.53 -6.40
C ARG A 35 8.78 -5.33 -7.35
N ALA A 36 9.98 -5.19 -7.90
CA ALA A 36 10.20 -4.22 -8.97
C ALA A 36 9.24 -4.51 -10.13
N ASN A 37 8.69 -3.46 -10.76
CA ASN A 37 7.71 -3.57 -11.84
C ASN A 37 6.42 -4.34 -11.47
N ALA A 38 6.06 -4.48 -10.19
CA ALA A 38 4.79 -5.09 -9.74
C ALA A 38 3.54 -4.21 -9.99
N GLY A 39 3.66 -3.08 -10.70
CA GLY A 39 2.53 -2.19 -11.00
C GLY A 39 2.16 -1.18 -9.90
N LYS A 40 3.00 -1.02 -8.87
CA LYS A 40 2.75 -0.12 -7.72
C LYS A 40 2.36 1.30 -8.16
N THR A 41 3.22 1.97 -8.94
CA THR A 41 2.97 3.35 -9.40
C THR A 41 1.67 3.48 -10.20
N THR A 42 1.38 2.51 -11.07
CA THR A 42 0.15 2.48 -11.87
C THR A 42 -1.10 2.40 -10.99
N ILE A 43 -1.08 1.58 -9.94
CA ILE A 43 -2.18 1.51 -8.97
C ILE A 43 -2.38 2.85 -8.27
N LEU A 44 -1.30 3.47 -7.77
CA LEU A 44 -1.39 4.76 -7.07
C LEU A 44 -1.99 5.85 -7.97
N GLN A 45 -1.49 5.94 -9.21
CA GLN A 45 -2.01 6.83 -10.24
C GLN A 45 -3.50 6.60 -10.51
N ARG A 46 -3.93 5.33 -10.64
CA ARG A 46 -5.33 4.99 -10.88
C ARG A 46 -6.23 5.35 -9.70
N VAL A 47 -5.80 5.09 -8.46
CA VAL A 47 -6.52 5.47 -7.23
C VAL A 47 -6.67 6.98 -7.11
N CYS A 48 -5.64 7.72 -7.52
CA CYS A 48 -5.65 9.19 -7.53
C CYS A 48 -6.25 9.79 -8.80
N ASN A 49 -6.75 8.98 -9.73
CA ASN A 49 -7.32 9.40 -11.01
C ASN A 49 -6.43 10.39 -11.78
N THR A 50 -5.14 10.08 -11.88
CA THR A 50 -4.15 10.92 -12.57
C THR A 50 -3.09 10.06 -13.25
N THR A 51 -2.39 10.63 -14.23
CA THR A 51 -1.17 10.09 -14.82
C THR A 51 0.09 10.82 -14.34
N ASP A 52 -0.08 11.85 -13.51
CA ASP A 52 1.01 12.66 -12.99
C ASP A 52 1.83 11.87 -11.97
N ARG A 53 3.00 12.41 -11.64
CA ARG A 53 3.85 11.87 -10.56
C ARG A 53 3.45 12.52 -9.23
N PRO A 54 3.57 11.80 -8.11
CA PRO A 54 3.37 12.41 -6.82
C PRO A 54 4.51 13.37 -6.50
N LYS A 55 4.21 14.40 -5.71
CA LYS A 55 5.21 15.16 -4.96
C LYS A 55 5.73 14.30 -3.82
N ILE A 56 7.04 14.36 -3.57
CA ILE A 56 7.69 13.59 -2.51
C ILE A 56 8.15 14.54 -1.44
N PHE A 57 7.80 14.25 -0.19
CA PHE A 57 8.21 15.01 0.98
C PHE A 57 9.05 14.12 1.90
N ASN A 58 10.14 14.67 2.44
CA ASN A 58 10.90 13.98 3.47
C ASN A 58 10.18 14.03 4.83
N ARG A 59 10.79 13.44 5.87
CA ARG A 59 10.22 13.38 7.22
C ARG A 59 10.05 14.76 7.86
N GLU A 60 10.84 15.73 7.43
CA GLU A 60 10.80 17.12 7.86
C GLU A 60 9.72 17.93 7.11
N GLY A 61 9.06 17.35 6.11
CA GLY A 61 8.02 18.00 5.30
C GLY A 61 8.56 18.86 4.15
N HIS A 62 9.86 18.77 3.84
CA HIS A 62 10.45 19.44 2.69
C HIS A 62 10.18 18.63 1.41
N GLU A 63 9.74 19.32 0.37
CA GLU A 63 9.59 18.73 -0.95
C GLU A 63 10.96 18.37 -1.51
N ILE A 64 11.10 17.13 -1.98
CA ILE A 64 12.29 16.63 -2.65
C ILE A 64 12.07 16.79 -4.14
N ASP A 65 12.85 17.66 -4.78
CA ASP A 65 12.83 17.78 -6.23
C ASP A 65 13.52 16.57 -6.88
N LEU A 66 12.71 15.73 -7.52
CA LEU A 66 13.19 14.55 -8.22
C LEU A 66 13.63 14.85 -9.66
N SER A 67 13.39 16.06 -10.18
CA SER A 67 13.73 16.44 -11.56
C SER A 67 15.24 16.45 -11.80
N GLU A 68 16.04 16.62 -10.74
CA GLU A 68 17.50 16.56 -10.78
C GLU A 68 18.06 15.12 -10.74
N LEU A 69 17.20 14.12 -10.51
CA LEU A 69 17.58 12.72 -10.41
C LEU A 69 17.21 11.97 -11.70
N ASN A 70 18.20 11.33 -12.35
CA ASN A 70 17.97 10.42 -13.47
C ASN A 70 16.87 9.38 -13.12
N PRO A 71 16.00 8.95 -14.06
CA PRO A 71 14.92 7.99 -13.78
C PRO A 71 15.38 6.66 -13.13
N THR A 72 16.61 6.25 -13.40
CA THR A 72 17.29 5.12 -12.75
C THR A 72 17.81 5.46 -11.35
N ALA A 73 18.25 6.70 -11.11
CA ALA A 73 18.61 7.21 -9.79
C ALA A 73 17.38 7.45 -8.89
N GLN A 74 16.24 7.87 -9.47
CA GLN A 74 14.93 7.91 -8.82
C GLN A 74 14.57 6.52 -8.27
N ARG A 75 14.87 5.44 -9.00
CA ARG A 75 14.71 4.05 -8.52
C ARG A 75 15.76 3.59 -7.50
N GLY A 76 16.83 4.37 -7.26
CA GLY A 76 17.90 4.10 -6.27
C GLY A 76 17.84 4.87 -4.94
N GLN A 77 17.17 6.04 -4.84
CA GLN A 77 17.13 6.89 -3.61
C GLN A 77 15.81 7.12 -2.80
N HIS A 78 14.65 6.54 -3.13
CA HIS A 78 13.47 6.58 -2.25
C HIS A 78 13.75 5.96 -0.87
N ASP A 79 13.42 6.72 0.17
CA ASP A 79 13.23 6.25 1.54
C ASP A 79 11.74 5.91 1.73
N ILE A 80 11.44 4.74 2.32
CA ILE A 80 10.08 4.31 2.66
C ILE A 80 9.36 5.33 3.55
N GLU A 81 10.12 6.17 4.27
CA GLU A 81 9.57 7.17 5.16
C GLU A 81 9.22 8.48 4.48
N ASN A 82 9.62 8.67 3.22
CA ASN A 82 9.16 9.80 2.43
C ASN A 82 7.67 9.65 2.14
N GLU A 83 6.95 10.76 2.19
CA GLU A 83 5.54 10.85 1.86
C GLU A 83 5.37 11.15 0.37
N MET A 84 4.64 10.30 -0.35
CA MET A 84 4.22 10.58 -1.71
C MET A 84 2.77 11.08 -1.71
N ILE A 85 2.55 12.26 -2.29
CA ILE A 85 1.24 12.91 -2.32
C ILE A 85 0.94 13.32 -3.76
N PHE A 86 -0.18 12.86 -4.30
CA PHE A 86 -0.68 13.28 -5.60
C PHE A 86 -1.52 14.55 -5.44
N GLU A 87 -1.28 15.56 -6.28
CA GLU A 87 -2.07 16.81 -6.24
C GLU A 87 -3.55 16.56 -6.54
N SER A 88 -3.83 15.59 -7.41
CA SER A 88 -5.20 15.18 -7.76
C SER A 88 -5.96 14.57 -6.58
N ASN A 89 -5.28 14.09 -5.53
CA ASN A 89 -5.91 13.54 -4.34
C ASN A 89 -5.01 13.62 -3.09
N THR A 90 -5.03 14.79 -2.44
CA THR A 90 -4.23 15.09 -1.24
C THR A 90 -4.77 14.44 0.05
N ALA A 91 -5.91 13.76 -0.02
CA ALA A 91 -6.45 12.99 1.10
C ALA A 91 -5.65 11.70 1.34
N PHE A 92 -4.81 11.27 0.39
CA PHE A 92 -3.93 10.11 0.55
C PHE A 92 -2.48 10.54 0.78
N VAL A 93 -1.79 9.75 1.62
CA VAL A 93 -0.33 9.71 1.66
C VAL A 93 0.12 8.29 1.37
N PHE A 94 1.01 8.14 0.40
CA PHE A 94 1.58 6.85 0.05
C PHE A 94 3.03 6.75 0.52
N HIS A 95 3.39 5.56 1.00
CA HIS A 95 4.75 5.14 1.27
C HIS A 95 5.05 3.95 0.36
N ASP A 96 6.21 3.93 -0.31
CA ASP A 96 6.61 2.84 -1.21
C ASP A 96 7.77 2.07 -0.61
N SER A 97 7.62 0.75 -0.46
CA SER A 97 8.71 -0.13 -0.02
C SER A 97 9.84 -0.25 -1.04
N ARG A 98 9.59 0.20 -2.28
CA ARG A 98 10.40 -0.08 -3.48
C ARG A 98 10.44 -1.56 -3.80
N GLY A 99 11.10 -1.90 -4.91
CA GLY A 99 11.19 -3.27 -5.42
C GLY A 99 11.74 -4.24 -4.37
N PHE A 100 10.83 -4.96 -3.73
CA PHE A 100 11.13 -5.97 -2.73
C PHE A 100 11.49 -7.27 -3.45
N GLU A 101 12.79 -7.52 -3.67
CA GLU A 101 13.25 -8.70 -4.40
C GLU A 101 13.84 -9.77 -3.46
N ALA A 102 13.57 -11.04 -3.81
CA ALA A 102 13.99 -12.21 -3.04
C ALA A 102 15.51 -12.23 -2.85
N GLY A 103 15.97 -12.03 -1.61
CA GLY A 103 17.38 -12.22 -1.23
C GLY A 103 17.97 -11.12 -0.34
N ARG A 104 17.28 -10.00 -0.12
CA ARG A 104 17.78 -8.91 0.74
C ARG A 104 16.98 -8.83 2.04
N THR A 105 17.51 -9.42 3.12
CA THR A 105 16.93 -9.32 4.47
C THR A 105 16.75 -7.88 4.93
N PHE A 106 17.69 -7.00 4.53
CA PHE A 106 17.68 -5.58 4.84
C PHE A 106 16.40 -4.84 4.40
N GLU A 107 15.81 -5.20 3.25
CA GLU A 107 14.57 -4.56 2.79
C GLU A 107 13.38 -4.98 3.66
N LEU A 108 13.34 -6.24 4.10
CA LEU A 108 12.32 -6.73 5.01
C LEU A 108 12.44 -6.07 6.38
N ASP A 109 13.65 -5.89 6.90
CA ASP A 109 13.88 -5.23 8.19
C ASP A 109 13.44 -3.76 8.15
N LYS A 110 13.74 -3.03 7.07
CA LYS A 110 13.21 -1.66 6.87
C LYS A 110 11.69 -1.61 6.87
N ILE A 111 11.03 -2.56 6.21
CA ILE A 111 9.56 -2.64 6.18
C ILE A 111 9.04 -2.93 7.58
N LYS A 112 9.62 -3.90 8.29
CA LYS A 112 9.27 -4.25 9.67
C LYS A 112 9.37 -3.03 10.58
N ASP A 113 10.51 -2.34 10.57
CA ASP A 113 10.76 -1.15 11.38
C ASP A 113 9.76 -0.04 11.07
N PHE A 114 9.50 0.21 9.77
CA PHE A 114 8.56 1.22 9.34
C PHE A 114 7.13 0.91 9.80
N VAL A 115 6.66 -0.33 9.59
CA VAL A 115 5.31 -0.76 9.99
C VAL A 115 5.17 -0.75 11.52
N GLN A 116 6.18 -1.20 12.25
CA GLN A 116 6.17 -1.17 13.71
C GLN A 116 6.13 0.26 14.25
N LYS A 117 6.99 1.15 13.73
CA LYS A 117 7.00 2.59 14.07
C LYS A 117 5.64 3.24 13.80
N ARG A 118 5.05 2.98 12.63
CA ARG A 118 3.76 3.58 12.24
C ARG A 118 2.57 2.99 13.00
N SER A 119 2.60 1.71 13.36
CA SER A 119 1.52 1.06 14.12
C SER A 119 1.54 1.39 15.62
N THR A 120 2.69 1.77 16.17
CA THR A 120 2.87 2.06 17.61
C THR A 120 3.02 3.55 17.93
N ASN A 121 2.95 4.43 16.92
CA ASN A 121 3.08 5.87 17.13
C ASN A 121 1.99 6.39 18.08
N LYS A 122 2.32 7.35 18.95
CA LYS A 122 1.33 7.99 19.83
C LYS A 122 0.35 8.86 19.05
N ASN A 123 0.79 9.43 17.93
CA ASN A 123 -0.03 10.25 17.06
C ASN A 123 -0.74 9.41 16.00
N ILE A 124 -2.06 9.24 16.16
CA ILE A 124 -2.89 8.49 15.22
C ILE A 124 -2.88 9.05 13.80
N ARG A 125 -2.57 10.34 13.64
CA ARG A 125 -2.43 10.97 12.31
C ARG A 125 -1.29 10.39 11.50
N ASP A 126 -0.31 9.78 12.15
CA ASP A 126 0.88 9.22 11.50
C ASP A 126 0.80 7.70 11.34
N HIS A 127 -0.33 7.09 11.72
CA HIS A 127 -0.54 5.64 11.58
C HIS A 127 -0.70 5.22 10.12
N LEU A 128 -0.15 4.06 9.79
CA LEU A 128 -0.54 3.36 8.57
C LEU A 128 -1.97 2.85 8.73
N HIS A 129 -2.79 3.10 7.72
CA HIS A 129 -4.17 2.67 7.71
C HIS A 129 -4.34 1.32 7.00
N VAL A 130 -3.49 1.05 6.00
CA VAL A 130 -3.50 -0.21 5.25
C VAL A 130 -2.14 -0.43 4.58
N ILE A 131 -1.80 -1.70 4.39
CA ILE A 131 -0.71 -2.15 3.54
C ILE A 131 -1.31 -2.76 2.27
N TRP A 132 -0.90 -2.29 1.10
CA TRP A 132 -1.23 -2.88 -0.19
C TRP A 132 -0.05 -3.69 -0.69
N TYR A 133 -0.20 -5.01 -0.77
CA TYR A 133 0.83 -5.91 -1.25
C TYR A 133 0.57 -6.33 -2.69
N CYS A 134 1.36 -5.83 -3.63
CA CYS A 134 1.21 -6.08 -5.06
C CYS A 134 1.96 -7.35 -5.48
N ILE A 135 1.21 -8.34 -5.97
CA ILE A 135 1.74 -9.59 -6.55
C ILE A 135 1.42 -9.58 -8.05
N PRO A 136 2.42 -9.42 -8.94
CA PRO A 136 2.19 -9.47 -10.37
C PRO A 136 1.94 -10.92 -10.81
N ILE A 137 0.83 -11.16 -11.51
CA ILE A 137 0.43 -12.52 -11.90
C ILE A 137 0.98 -12.96 -13.26
N ASN A 138 1.78 -12.10 -13.90
CA ASN A 138 2.41 -12.38 -15.19
C ASN A 138 3.74 -13.17 -15.08
N ASP A 139 4.12 -13.63 -13.89
CA ASP A 139 5.31 -14.46 -13.63
C ASP A 139 4.84 -15.88 -13.24
N GLU A 140 4.39 -16.66 -14.24
CA GLU A 140 3.88 -18.02 -14.05
C GLU A 140 4.91 -18.97 -13.39
N ALA A 141 6.21 -18.70 -13.59
CA ALA A 141 7.27 -19.51 -13.02
C ALA A 141 7.43 -19.31 -11.52
N ARG A 142 7.09 -18.13 -10.97
CA ARG A 142 7.21 -17.79 -9.54
C ARG A 142 6.15 -16.78 -9.07
N PRO A 143 4.86 -17.17 -9.02
CA PRO A 143 3.79 -16.28 -8.56
C PRO A 143 3.95 -15.88 -7.08
N ILE A 144 4.50 -16.77 -6.25
CA ILE A 144 4.88 -16.49 -4.86
C ILE A 144 6.37 -16.76 -4.71
N THR A 145 7.13 -15.74 -4.34
CA THR A 145 8.57 -15.82 -4.08
C THR A 145 8.87 -15.91 -2.59
N ARG A 146 10.14 -16.15 -2.25
CA ARG A 146 10.62 -16.07 -0.86
C ARG A 146 10.36 -14.70 -0.23
N ALA A 147 10.31 -13.64 -1.03
CA ALA A 147 10.02 -12.31 -0.52
C ALA A 147 8.61 -12.27 0.09
N GLU A 148 7.58 -12.68 -0.66
CA GLU A 148 6.21 -12.80 -0.16
C GLU A 148 6.15 -13.65 1.12
N LEU A 149 6.75 -14.85 1.09
CA LEU A 149 6.76 -15.76 2.24
C LEU A 149 7.37 -15.11 3.49
N ASN A 150 8.55 -14.49 3.35
CA ASN A 150 9.21 -13.85 4.49
C ASN A 150 8.41 -12.66 5.02
N PHE A 151 7.75 -11.89 4.14
CA PHE A 151 6.87 -10.82 4.59
C PHE A 151 5.70 -11.37 5.41
N PHE A 152 4.96 -12.34 4.90
CA PHE A 152 3.76 -12.86 5.58
C PHE A 152 4.09 -13.68 6.82
N ASN A 153 5.23 -14.37 6.86
CA ASN A 153 5.64 -15.18 8.01
C ASN A 153 6.34 -14.37 9.11
N GLU A 154 7.12 -13.34 8.73
CA GLU A 154 8.04 -12.70 9.68
C GLU A 154 7.74 -11.22 9.92
N CYS A 155 7.09 -10.50 9.00
CA CYS A 155 7.00 -9.04 9.08
C CYS A 155 6.24 -8.55 10.32
N GLY A 156 5.16 -9.23 10.69
CA GLY A 156 4.29 -8.82 11.80
C GLY A 156 3.69 -7.41 11.60
N THR A 157 2.53 -7.32 10.96
CA THR A 157 1.91 -6.02 10.62
C THR A 157 1.13 -5.36 11.76
N GLY A 158 1.15 -5.96 12.95
CA GLY A 158 0.38 -5.49 14.10
C GLY A 158 -1.11 -5.45 13.81
N ARG A 159 -1.72 -4.25 13.94
CA ARG A 159 -3.14 -4.01 13.63
C ARG A 159 -3.37 -3.44 12.23
N VAL A 160 -2.32 -3.26 11.45
CA VAL A 160 -2.44 -2.68 10.10
C VAL A 160 -2.90 -3.79 9.15
N PRO A 161 -4.09 -3.66 8.52
CA PRO A 161 -4.58 -4.66 7.60
C PRO A 161 -3.70 -4.72 6.35
N VAL A 162 -3.52 -5.93 5.82
CA VAL A 162 -2.85 -6.18 4.54
C VAL A 162 -3.90 -6.57 3.51
N ILE A 163 -3.90 -5.88 2.37
CA ILE A 163 -4.72 -6.22 1.20
C ILE A 163 -3.76 -6.66 0.09
N ILE A 164 -3.94 -7.89 -0.38
CA ILE A 164 -3.19 -8.42 -1.52
C ILE A 164 -3.85 -7.91 -2.81
N LEU A 165 -3.04 -7.32 -3.69
CA LEU A 165 -3.46 -6.85 -5.00
C LEU A 165 -2.76 -7.71 -6.05
N PHE A 166 -3.53 -8.57 -6.72
CA PHE A 166 -3.05 -9.25 -7.91
C PHE A 166 -3.00 -8.27 -9.08
N THR A 167 -1.80 -8.03 -9.62
CA THR A 167 -1.58 -7.01 -10.65
C THR A 167 -1.22 -7.63 -11.99
N LYS A 168 -1.38 -6.87 -13.07
CA LYS A 168 -1.14 -7.31 -14.46
C LYS A 168 -2.03 -8.46 -14.91
N ALA A 169 -3.29 -8.46 -14.49
CA ALA A 169 -4.24 -9.50 -14.85
C ALA A 169 -4.65 -9.47 -16.31
N ASP A 170 -4.46 -8.35 -16.99
CA ASP A 170 -4.58 -8.20 -18.44
C ASP A 170 -3.64 -9.12 -19.24
N MET A 171 -2.60 -9.66 -18.58
CA MET A 171 -1.65 -10.60 -19.18
C MET A 171 -2.08 -12.07 -19.06
N LEU A 172 -3.13 -12.38 -18.30
CA LEU A 172 -3.66 -13.74 -18.19
C LEU A 172 -4.70 -14.00 -19.28
N ASP A 173 -4.71 -15.24 -19.79
CA ASP A 173 -5.85 -15.71 -20.55
C ASP A 173 -7.06 -15.99 -19.64
N ALA A 174 -8.24 -16.11 -20.24
CA ALA A 174 -9.49 -16.30 -19.50
C ALA A 174 -9.49 -17.58 -18.63
N GLN A 175 -8.74 -18.61 -19.04
CA GLN A 175 -8.65 -19.89 -18.33
C GLN A 175 -7.81 -19.76 -17.04
N THR A 176 -6.75 -18.95 -17.05
CA THR A 176 -5.90 -18.75 -15.88
C THR A 176 -6.55 -17.87 -14.81
N MET A 177 -7.49 -16.98 -15.20
CA MET A 177 -8.26 -16.19 -14.23
C MET A 177 -9.23 -17.03 -13.37
N GLU A 178 -9.82 -18.11 -13.90
CA GLU A 178 -10.73 -18.97 -13.14
C GLU A 178 -10.02 -19.67 -11.97
N HIS A 179 -8.74 -20.03 -12.12
CA HIS A 179 -7.96 -20.66 -11.06
C HIS A 179 -7.64 -19.73 -9.87
N LEU A 180 -7.62 -18.40 -10.08
CA LEU A 180 -7.40 -17.43 -9.00
C LEU A 180 -8.65 -17.22 -8.12
N VAL A 181 -9.84 -17.48 -8.67
CA VAL A 181 -11.12 -17.35 -7.96
C VAL A 181 -11.41 -18.57 -7.07
N LEU A 182 -10.74 -19.71 -7.32
CA LEU A 182 -10.98 -20.98 -6.62
C LEU A 182 -10.13 -21.20 -5.36
N LEU A 183 -9.46 -20.17 -4.84
CA LEU A 183 -8.71 -20.23 -3.57
C LEU A 183 -9.56 -19.87 -2.33
N GLU A 184 -10.89 -20.07 -2.40
CA GLU A 184 -11.79 -19.99 -1.23
C GLU A 184 -11.75 -21.23 -0.35
#